data_AF-A0A661UTT2-F1
#
_entry.id   AF-A0A661UTT2-F1
#
_cell.length_a   1.000
_cell.length_b   1.000
_cell.length_c   1.000
_cell.angle_alpha   90.00
_cell.angle_beta   90.00
_cell.angle_gamma   90.00
#
_symmetry.space_group_name_H-M   'P 1'
#
loop_
_entity.id
_entity.type
_entity.pdbx_description
1 polymer ?
#
loop_
_entity_poly.entity_id
_entity_poly.type
_entity_poly.pdbx_seq_one_letter_code
_entity_poly.pdbx_strand_id
1 'polypeptide(L)' 'MRGPPCGLVCRSEGLADQPADGSEAFLPKRTYQPKKRRRARRHGFMHRNRTRNGKAILKRRTLKGRWRLSV' A
#
# COMPACT_ATOMS: atom_id res chain seq x y z
N MET A 1 23.12 -25.64 55.81
CA MET A 1 24.23 -26.58 55.53
C MET A 1 23.89 -27.36 54.26
N ARG A 2 24.66 -27.09 53.20
CA ARG A 2 24.84 -27.87 51.96
C ARG A 2 23.58 -28.09 51.10
N GLY A 3 23.21 -27.03 50.37
CA GLY A 3 22.43 -27.19 49.15
C GLY A 3 23.18 -28.07 48.13
N PRO A 4 22.46 -28.83 47.28
CA PRO A 4 23.08 -29.71 46.30
C PRO A 4 23.94 -28.93 45.31
N PRO A 5 25.02 -29.55 44.80
CA PRO A 5 26.00 -28.91 43.94
C PRO A 5 25.34 -28.39 42.67
N CYS A 6 25.91 -27.32 42.11
CA CYS A 6 25.72 -26.86 40.74
C CYS A 6 26.10 -27.97 39.75
N GLY A 7 25.33 -29.06 39.73
CA GLY A 7 25.41 -30.18 38.83
C GLY A 7 24.47 -29.91 37.68
N LEU A 8 25.01 -29.22 36.68
CA LEU A 8 24.83 -29.49 35.25
C LEU A 8 23.84 -30.63 34.95
N VAL A 9 22.54 -30.37 35.05
CA VAL A 9 21.57 -31.09 34.23
C VAL A 9 21.53 -30.31 32.94
N CYS A 10 22.32 -30.79 31.98
CA CYS A 10 22.06 -30.64 30.57
C CYS A 10 20.62 -31.06 30.31
N ARG A 11 19.65 -30.17 30.52
CA ARG A 11 18.40 -30.24 29.77
C ARG A 11 18.79 -29.77 28.39
N SER A 12 19.20 -30.78 27.61
CA SER A 12 19.13 -30.82 26.16
C SER A 12 18.11 -29.81 25.67
N GLU A 13 18.64 -28.88 24.90
CA GLU A 13 17.93 -27.78 24.29
C GLU A 13 16.64 -28.30 23.65
N GLY A 14 15.50 -28.00 24.29
CA GLY A 14 14.21 -28.00 23.62
C GLY A 14 14.15 -26.75 22.75
N LEU A 15 15.02 -26.69 21.75
CA LEU A 15 15.01 -25.67 20.73
C LEU A 15 13.71 -25.84 19.93
N ALA A 16 12.82 -24.88 20.12
CA ALA A 16 11.88 -24.40 19.14
C ALA A 16 11.22 -25.45 18.23
N ASP A 17 10.00 -25.85 18.59
CA ASP A 17 8.93 -25.95 17.60
C ASP A 17 7.85 -24.95 18.02
N GLN A 18 8.17 -23.66 17.89
CA GLN A 18 7.10 -22.70 17.61
C GLN A 18 6.56 -23.13 16.24
N PRO A 19 5.28 -23.53 16.09
CA PRO A 19 4.74 -23.65 14.76
C PRO A 19 4.92 -22.28 14.11
N ALA A 20 5.65 -22.25 13.01
CA ALA A 20 5.60 -21.14 12.09
C ALA A 20 4.23 -21.19 11.41
N ASP A 21 3.15 -20.91 12.15
CA ASP A 21 1.89 -20.54 11.54
C ASP A 21 2.14 -19.19 10.89
N GLY A 22 2.57 -19.26 9.63
CA GLY A 22 2.65 -18.14 8.72
C GLY A 22 1.29 -17.50 8.62
N SER A 23 1.01 -16.59 9.54
CA SER A 23 -0.09 -15.67 9.48
C SER A 23 0.20 -14.74 8.30
N GLU A 24 -0.18 -15.17 7.11
CA GLU A 24 -0.32 -14.31 5.93
C GLU A 24 -1.28 -13.18 6.35
N ALA A 25 -0.72 -12.08 6.83
CA ALA A 25 -1.46 -10.88 7.15
C ALA A 25 -2.09 -10.38 5.84
N PHE A 26 -3.33 -10.79 5.57
CA PHE A 26 -4.13 -10.28 4.47
C PHE A 26 -4.44 -8.81 4.75
N LEU A 27 -3.48 -7.95 4.44
CA LEU A 27 -3.67 -6.51 4.51
C LEU A 27 -4.71 -6.13 3.45
N PRO A 28 -5.81 -5.47 3.83
CA PRO A 28 -6.87 -5.14 2.89
C PRO A 28 -6.31 -4.28 1.75
N LYS A 29 -6.69 -4.63 0.51
CA LYS A 29 -6.25 -3.91 -0.68
C LYS A 29 -6.60 -2.43 -0.56
N ARG A 30 -5.60 -1.57 -0.76
CA ARG A 30 -5.80 -0.11 -0.76
C ARG A 30 -6.66 0.33 -1.95
N THR A 31 -7.45 1.38 -1.74
CA THR A 31 -8.40 1.92 -2.72
C THR A 31 -7.76 2.30 -4.05
N TYR A 32 -6.57 2.89 -4.01
CA TYR A 32 -5.83 3.27 -5.21
C TYR A 32 -4.80 2.21 -5.57
N GLN A 33 -5.13 1.44 -6.60
CA GLN A 33 -4.19 0.57 -7.29
C GLN A 33 -3.72 1.28 -8.57
N PRO A 34 -2.45 1.75 -8.64
CA PRO A 34 -1.99 2.60 -9.72
C PRO A 34 -1.91 1.84 -11.05
N LYS A 35 -2.53 2.41 -12.08
CA LYS A 35 -2.45 1.89 -13.46
C LYS A 35 -2.49 3.01 -14.49
N LYS A 36 -1.36 3.17 -15.19
CA LYS A 36 -1.09 4.28 -16.13
C LYS A 36 -2.16 4.39 -17.22
N ARG A 37 -2.51 3.26 -17.87
CA ARG A 37 -3.50 3.21 -18.97
C ARG A 37 -4.89 3.73 -18.55
N ARG A 38 -5.39 3.34 -17.37
CA ARG A 38 -6.71 3.82 -16.92
C ARG A 38 -6.67 5.27 -16.47
N ARG A 39 -5.58 5.71 -15.84
CA ARG A 39 -5.39 7.10 -15.42
C ARG A 39 -5.44 8.04 -16.63
N ALA A 40 -4.67 7.74 -17.68
CA ALA A 40 -4.66 8.53 -18.91
C ALA A 40 -6.04 8.56 -19.60
N ARG A 41 -6.71 7.40 -19.74
CA ARG A 41 -8.01 7.31 -20.41
C ARG A 41 -9.15 8.03 -19.68
N ARG A 42 -9.19 8.00 -18.35
CA ARG A 42 -10.29 8.58 -17.55
C ARG A 42 -10.01 10.01 -17.12
N HIS A 43 -8.75 10.36 -16.89
CA HIS A 43 -8.41 11.63 -16.25
C HIS A 43 -7.47 12.51 -17.09
N GLY A 44 -6.96 12.00 -18.22
CA GLY A 44 -6.11 12.74 -19.12
C GLY A 44 -6.83 13.84 -19.89
N PHE A 45 -6.05 14.67 -20.58
CA PHE A 45 -6.52 15.86 -21.28
C PHE A 45 -7.57 15.55 -22.34
N MET A 46 -7.32 14.56 -23.20
CA MET A 46 -8.22 14.17 -24.29
C MET A 46 -9.63 13.79 -23.77
N HIS A 47 -9.70 13.08 -22.65
CA HIS A 47 -10.97 12.70 -22.04
C HIS A 47 -11.76 13.93 -21.55
N ARG A 48 -11.07 14.90 -20.94
CA ARG A 48 -11.68 16.16 -20.54
C ARG A 48 -12.14 16.97 -21.74
N ASN A 49 -11.38 16.99 -22.83
CA ASN A 49 -11.76 17.76 -24.02
C ASN A 49 -12.94 17.13 -24.80
N ARG A 50 -13.23 15.84 -24.63
CA ARG A 50 -14.31 15.14 -25.36
C ARG A 50 -15.71 15.62 -24.96
N THR A 51 -15.93 16.00 -23.70
CA THR A 51 -17.26 16.33 -23.17
C THR A 51 -17.41 17.82 -22.90
N ARG A 52 -18.64 18.37 -23.00
CA ARG A 52 -18.91 19.78 -22.66
C ARG A 52 -18.49 20.12 -21.23
N ASN A 53 -18.81 19.25 -20.28
CA ASN A 53 -18.46 19.41 -18.87
C ASN A 53 -16.94 19.35 -18.64
N GLY A 54 -16.24 18.44 -19.33
CA GLY A 54 -14.79 18.36 -19.23
C GLY A 54 -14.09 19.61 -19.79
N LYS A 55 -14.58 20.19 -20.89
CA LYS A 55 -14.09 21.48 -21.42
C LYS A 55 -14.30 22.61 -20.41
N ALA A 56 -15.45 22.66 -19.72
CA ALA A 56 -15.71 23.65 -18.67
C ALA A 56 -14.74 23.51 -17.48
N ILE A 57 -14.38 22.29 -17.10
CA ILE A 57 -13.37 22.03 -16.07
C ILE A 57 -12.01 22.57 -16.50
N LEU A 58 -11.58 22.32 -17.74
CA LEU A 58 -10.31 22.83 -18.26
C LEU A 58 -10.29 24.36 -18.24
N LYS A 59 -11.35 25.02 -18.74
CA LYS A 59 -11.49 26.49 -18.68
C LYS A 59 -11.35 27.01 -17.25
N ARG A 60 -12.07 26.43 -16.29
CA ARG A 60 -11.98 26.82 -14.87
C ARG A 60 -10.57 26.63 -14.30
N ARG A 61 -9.86 25.57 -14.69
CA ARG A 61 -8.49 25.30 -14.20
C ARG A 61 -7.47 26.28 -14.77
N THR A 62 -7.62 26.67 -16.03
CA THR A 62 -6.79 27.70 -16.68
C THR A 62 -7.05 29.07 -16.07
N LEU A 63 -8.32 29.46 -15.89
CA LEU A 63 -8.68 30.74 -15.25
C LEU A 63 -8.16 30.86 -13.82
N LYS A 64 -8.12 29.74 -13.08
CA LYS A 64 -7.51 29.69 -11.74
C LYS A 64 -5.98 29.71 -11.76
N GLY A 65 -5.33 29.56 -12.91
CA GLY A 65 -3.86 29.55 -13.03
C GLY A 65 -3.21 28.26 -12.48
N ARG A 66 -3.90 27.11 -12.52
CA ARG A 66 -3.28 25.85 -12.09
C ARG A 66 -2.16 25.47 -13.05
N TRP A 67 -0.92 25.32 -12.54
CA TRP A 67 0.22 24.85 -13.33
C TRP A 67 -0.12 23.57 -14.12
N ARG A 68 -0.72 22.57 -13.46
CA ARG A 68 -1.14 21.32 -14.13
C ARG A 68 -2.65 21.28 -14.35
N LEU A 69 -3.08 21.27 -15.61
CA LEU A 69 -4.50 21.27 -16.00
C LEU A 69 -5.16 19.89 -15.97
N SER A 70 -4.45 18.85 -16.39
CA SER A 70 -4.92 17.46 -16.32
C SER A 70 -3.77 16.54 -15.92
N VAL A 71 -4.11 15.27 -15.70
CA VAL A 71 -3.21 14.22 -15.23
C VAL A 71 -2.42 13.59 -16.36
#